data_AF-A0A914K377-F1
#
_entry.id   AF-A0A914K377-F1
#
_cell.length_a   1.000
_cell.length_b   1.000
_cell.length_c   1.000
_cell.angle_alpha   90.00
_cell.angle_beta   90.00
_cell.angle_gamma   90.00
#
_symmetry.space_group_name_H-M   'P 1'
#
loop_
_entity.id
_entity.type
_entity.pdbx_description
1 polymer ?
#
loop_
_entity_poly.entity_id
_entity_poly.type
_entity_poly.pdbx_seq_one_letter_code
_entity_poly.pdbx_strand_id
1 'polypeptide(L)'
;MTEVNLLKFSGQLATLFEGLTIGQTPKQSTRVGIITYASTATVQLNLTACSDATTLQNAVFQLSNYRLSNDSGTNIKSGLETVLSLRAKEKSYRPTAVMIVAANYNLDDGDDPRQVAWIMKQDGITILTIAFESSGASNVDLGDLSSPGYAYENTDPDLFEKLLIAFTQINCFCPPKSYQFEIYNDEFKNFTVFADCLYGSNGAVLDAIDAVQACQNDGGISVSVTSEQKLDFLVDVILAATMPNIKQFTIGAH
;
A
#
# COMPACT_ATOMS: atom_id res chain seq x y z
N MET A 1 -24.48 -3.84 -3.46
CA MET A 1 -24.18 -2.55 -4.13
C MET A 1 -24.77 -2.57 -5.54
N THR A 2 -25.35 -1.46 -6.00
CA THR A 2 -26.08 -1.36 -7.28
C THR A 2 -25.14 -1.22 -8.48
N GLU A 3 -25.65 -1.42 -9.70
CA GLU A 3 -24.88 -1.22 -10.95
C GLU A 3 -24.43 0.24 -11.12
N VAL A 4 -25.34 1.19 -10.88
CA VAL A 4 -25.05 2.64 -10.95
C VAL A 4 -23.92 3.03 -9.99
N ASN A 5 -23.95 2.49 -8.77
CA ASN A 5 -22.92 2.77 -7.76
C ASN A 5 -21.57 2.15 -8.15
N LEU A 6 -21.58 0.95 -8.76
CA LEU A 6 -20.36 0.34 -9.27
C LEU A 6 -19.76 1.15 -10.41
N LEU A 7 -20.59 1.65 -11.33
CA LEU A 7 -20.12 2.45 -12.47
C LEU A 7 -19.46 3.75 -12.01
N LYS A 8 -20.05 4.45 -11.03
CA LYS A 8 -19.45 5.64 -10.42
C LYS A 8 -18.09 5.32 -9.79
N PHE A 9 -18.02 4.23 -9.03
CA PHE A 9 -16.79 3.79 -8.39
C PHE A 9 -15.72 3.36 -9.41
N SER A 10 -16.11 2.64 -10.46
CA SER A 10 -15.23 2.30 -11.60
C SER A 10 -14.64 3.55 -12.25
N GLY A 11 -15.41 4.62 -12.38
CA GLY A 11 -14.91 5.92 -12.85
C GLY A 11 -13.81 6.50 -11.94
N GLN A 12 -14.03 6.50 -10.62
CA GLN A 12 -13.02 6.95 -9.65
C GLN A 12 -11.75 6.10 -9.69
N LEU A 13 -11.88 4.78 -9.80
CA LEU A 13 -10.74 3.87 -9.96
C LEU A 13 -10.00 4.09 -11.28
N ALA A 14 -10.71 4.35 -12.37
CA ALA A 14 -10.09 4.64 -13.66
C ALA A 14 -9.21 5.89 -13.58
N THR A 15 -9.69 6.96 -12.93
CA THR A 15 -8.90 8.17 -12.66
C THR A 15 -7.72 7.88 -11.73
N LEU A 16 -7.89 7.05 -10.70
CA LEU A 16 -6.79 6.69 -9.78
C LEU A 16 -5.64 6.02 -10.55
N PHE A 17 -5.97 5.14 -11.49
CA PHE A 17 -4.99 4.44 -12.30
C PHE A 17 -4.30 5.32 -13.36
N GLU A 18 -4.82 6.50 -13.69
CA GLU A 18 -4.08 7.50 -14.49
C GLU A 18 -2.92 8.10 -13.71
N GLY A 19 -3.05 8.20 -12.38
CA GLY A 19 -2.00 8.67 -11.49
C GLY A 19 -0.90 7.63 -11.24
N LEU A 20 -1.07 6.38 -11.66
CA LEU A 20 -0.13 5.29 -11.43
C LEU A 20 0.57 4.85 -12.72
N THR A 21 1.85 4.50 -12.62
CA THR A 21 2.57 3.87 -13.74
C THR A 21 2.19 2.39 -13.81
N ILE A 22 1.18 2.04 -14.60
CA ILE A 22 0.77 0.64 -14.81
C ILE A 22 1.70 -0.05 -15.81
N GLY A 23 2.16 -1.25 -15.48
CA GLY A 23 3.01 -2.02 -16.38
C GLY A 23 3.61 -3.27 -15.78
N GLN A 24 4.35 -4.01 -16.61
CA GLN A 24 4.96 -5.28 -16.24
C GLN A 24 6.46 -5.17 -15.93
N THR A 25 7.06 -4.00 -16.21
CA THR A 25 8.51 -3.78 -16.13
C THR A 25 9.03 -3.93 -14.68
N PRO A 26 10.24 -4.47 -14.48
CA PRO A 26 10.83 -4.60 -13.14
C PRO A 26 11.08 -3.28 -12.41
N LYS A 27 11.13 -2.14 -13.11
CA LYS A 27 11.47 -0.84 -12.54
C LYS A 27 10.31 0.13 -12.72
N GLN A 28 9.80 0.66 -11.60
CA GLN A 28 8.80 1.72 -11.50
C GLN A 28 7.48 1.44 -12.24
N SER A 29 6.93 0.24 -12.08
CA SER A 29 5.57 -0.03 -12.54
C SER A 29 4.77 -0.88 -11.55
N THR A 30 3.45 -0.64 -11.58
CA THR A 30 2.43 -1.30 -10.77
C THR A 30 1.72 -2.34 -11.61
N ARG A 31 1.57 -3.54 -11.03
CA ARG A 31 0.75 -4.63 -11.54
C ARG A 31 -0.57 -4.63 -10.79
N VAL A 32 -1.68 -4.74 -11.51
CA VAL A 32 -3.01 -4.70 -10.91
C VAL A 32 -3.75 -5.99 -11.24
N GLY A 33 -4.31 -6.61 -10.21
CA GLY A 33 -5.23 -7.73 -10.32
C GLY A 33 -6.59 -7.30 -9.80
N ILE A 34 -7.65 -7.91 -10.34
CA ILE A 34 -9.03 -7.62 -9.96
C ILE A 34 -9.70 -8.93 -9.59
N ILE A 35 -10.22 -8.98 -8.36
CA ILE A 35 -10.99 -10.10 -7.82
C ILE A 35 -12.38 -9.58 -7.49
N THR A 36 -13.40 -10.30 -7.92
CA THR A 36 -14.78 -10.11 -7.42
C THR A 36 -15.11 -11.24 -6.46
N TYR A 37 -15.97 -10.98 -5.49
CA TYR A 37 -16.40 -11.99 -4.53
C TYR A 37 -17.88 -11.85 -4.21
N ALA A 38 -18.50 -12.99 -3.92
CA ALA A 38 -19.82 -13.10 -3.31
C ALA A 38 -19.77 -14.25 -2.28
N SER A 39 -20.42 -15.40 -2.52
CA SER A 39 -20.17 -16.60 -1.72
C SER A 39 -18.79 -17.20 -2.00
N THR A 40 -18.28 -17.02 -3.22
CA THR A 40 -16.92 -17.42 -3.65
C THR A 40 -16.23 -16.27 -4.39
N ALA A 41 -14.91 -16.22 -4.34
CA ALA A 41 -14.10 -15.26 -5.08
C ALA A 41 -13.71 -15.75 -6.49
N THR A 42 -13.65 -14.82 -7.44
CA THR A 42 -13.25 -15.06 -8.84
C THR A 42 -12.23 -14.02 -9.28
N VAL A 43 -11.14 -14.48 -9.89
CA VAL A 43 -10.14 -13.61 -10.52
C VAL A 43 -10.68 -13.14 -11.87
N GLN A 44 -11.00 -11.85 -11.97
CA GLN A 44 -11.40 -11.22 -13.24
C GLN A 44 -10.18 -10.76 -14.04
N LEU A 45 -9.14 -10.31 -13.34
CA LEU A 45 -7.90 -9.84 -13.94
C LEU A 45 -6.71 -10.33 -13.12
N ASN A 46 -5.75 -10.97 -13.79
CA ASN A 46 -4.50 -11.41 -13.16
C ASN A 46 -3.46 -10.27 -13.19
N LEU A 47 -2.45 -10.33 -12.32
CA LEU A 47 -1.40 -9.31 -12.15
C LEU A 47 -0.56 -9.07 -13.41
N THR A 48 -0.54 -10.04 -14.35
CA THR A 48 0.19 -9.98 -15.61
C THR A 48 -0.66 -9.56 -16.81
N ALA A 49 -1.95 -9.29 -16.62
CA ALA A 49 -2.89 -9.08 -17.72
C ALA A 49 -2.84 -7.68 -18.34
N CYS A 50 -2.42 -6.66 -17.58
CA CYS A 50 -2.36 -5.27 -18.07
C CYS A 50 -0.92 -4.78 -18.21
N SER A 51 -0.59 -4.22 -19.38
CA SER A 51 0.71 -3.59 -19.67
C SER A 51 0.70 -2.07 -19.56
N ASP A 52 -0.47 -1.45 -19.45
CA ASP A 52 -0.69 -0.01 -19.50
C ASP A 52 -2.00 0.38 -18.81
N ALA A 53 -2.15 1.68 -18.51
CA ALA A 53 -3.30 2.23 -17.80
C ALA A 53 -4.59 2.08 -18.62
N THR A 54 -4.55 2.28 -19.94
CA THR A 54 -5.72 2.18 -20.83
C THR A 54 -6.36 0.80 -20.77
N THR A 55 -5.55 -0.26 -20.82
CA THR A 55 -6.05 -1.64 -20.74
C THR A 55 -6.68 -1.91 -19.37
N LEU A 56 -6.07 -1.40 -18.30
CA LEU A 56 -6.62 -1.54 -16.94
C LEU A 56 -7.94 -0.77 -16.78
N GLN A 57 -8.03 0.47 -17.26
CA GLN A 57 -9.25 1.26 -17.23
C GLN A 57 -10.40 0.55 -17.94
N ASN A 58 -10.14 0.01 -19.14
CA ASN A 58 -11.12 -0.78 -19.86
C ASN A 58 -11.61 -1.97 -19.04
N ALA A 59 -10.70 -2.73 -18.40
CA ALA A 59 -11.07 -3.84 -17.53
C ALA A 59 -11.92 -3.41 -16.31
N VAL A 60 -11.61 -2.24 -15.72
CA VAL A 60 -12.35 -1.65 -14.60
C VAL A 60 -13.76 -1.21 -15.01
N PHE A 61 -13.94 -0.65 -16.21
CA PHE A 61 -15.26 -0.34 -16.74
C PHE A 61 -16.09 -1.59 -17.05
N GLN A 62 -15.45 -2.73 -17.36
CA GLN A 62 -16.15 -4.01 -17.51
C GLN A 62 -16.61 -4.61 -16.17
N LEU A 63 -16.23 -4.04 -15.01
CA LEU A 63 -16.64 -4.55 -13.71
C LEU A 63 -18.17 -4.55 -13.50
N SER A 64 -18.87 -3.59 -14.09
CA SER A 64 -20.34 -3.56 -14.07
C SER A 64 -20.96 -4.81 -14.68
N ASN A 65 -20.30 -5.40 -15.67
CA ASN A 65 -20.78 -6.60 -16.36
C ASN A 65 -20.57 -7.87 -15.52
N TYR A 66 -19.63 -7.87 -14.57
CA TYR A 66 -19.41 -9.02 -13.66
C TYR A 66 -20.41 -9.08 -12.51
N ARG A 67 -21.24 -8.03 -12.31
CA ARG A 67 -22.27 -7.99 -11.27
C ARG A 67 -23.53 -8.79 -11.54
N LEU A 68 -23.53 -9.60 -12.60
CA LEU A 68 -24.67 -10.43 -13.00
C LEU A 68 -24.85 -11.70 -12.14
N SER A 69 -24.06 -11.90 -11.08
CA SER A 69 -24.30 -13.00 -10.13
C SER A 69 -25.46 -12.65 -9.18
N ASN A 70 -26.52 -13.46 -9.18
CA ASN A 70 -27.60 -13.41 -8.17
C ASN A 70 -27.13 -13.89 -6.76
N ASP A 71 -25.81 -13.95 -6.54
CA ASP A 71 -25.19 -14.40 -5.31
C ASP A 71 -25.04 -13.20 -4.36
N SER A 72 -25.75 -13.26 -3.24
CA SER A 72 -25.77 -12.21 -2.21
C SER A 72 -24.71 -12.42 -1.12
N GLY A 73 -23.83 -13.42 -1.26
CA GLY A 73 -22.78 -13.69 -0.28
C GLY A 73 -21.78 -12.54 -0.13
N THR A 74 -21.11 -12.50 1.03
CA THR A 74 -20.14 -11.45 1.40
C THR A 74 -18.82 -12.05 1.89
N ASN A 75 -18.35 -13.13 1.26
CA ASN A 75 -17.21 -13.91 1.70
C ASN A 75 -15.87 -13.22 1.37
N ILE A 76 -15.53 -12.19 2.16
CA ILE A 76 -14.26 -11.46 2.06
C ILE A 76 -13.06 -12.40 2.26
N LYS A 77 -13.20 -13.41 3.14
CA LYS A 77 -12.16 -14.41 3.40
C LYS A 77 -11.77 -15.15 2.12
N SER A 78 -12.75 -15.64 1.35
CA SER A 78 -12.51 -16.26 0.03
C SER A 78 -11.77 -15.31 -0.92
N GLY A 79 -12.09 -14.01 -0.88
CA GLY A 79 -11.38 -12.97 -1.61
C GLY A 79 -9.90 -12.87 -1.22
N LEU A 80 -9.61 -12.77 0.08
CA LEU A 80 -8.24 -12.68 0.61
C LEU A 80 -7.41 -13.93 0.34
N GLU A 81 -7.99 -15.12 0.48
CA GLU A 81 -7.33 -16.39 0.12
C GLU A 81 -7.00 -16.46 -1.38
N THR A 82 -7.87 -15.91 -2.23
CA THR A 82 -7.64 -15.78 -3.67
C THR A 82 -6.49 -14.81 -3.96
N VAL A 83 -6.41 -13.69 -3.23
CA VAL A 83 -5.26 -12.75 -3.32
C VAL A 83 -3.96 -13.46 -2.98
N LEU A 84 -3.91 -14.20 -1.87
CA LEU A 84 -2.72 -14.96 -1.46
C LEU A 84 -2.32 -15.98 -2.54
N SER A 85 -3.30 -16.67 -3.13
CA SER A 85 -3.07 -17.62 -4.22
C SER A 85 -2.54 -16.96 -5.49
N LEU A 86 -2.98 -15.73 -5.82
CA LEU A 86 -2.41 -14.95 -6.93
C LEU A 86 -0.98 -14.50 -6.63
N ARG A 87 -0.74 -13.95 -5.43
CA ARG A 87 0.59 -13.51 -4.99
C ARG A 87 1.60 -14.65 -5.00
N ALA A 88 1.22 -15.83 -4.52
CA ALA A 88 2.11 -17.00 -4.49
C ALA A 88 2.58 -17.46 -5.88
N LYS A 89 1.79 -17.19 -6.93
CA LYS A 89 2.18 -17.49 -8.33
C LYS A 89 3.19 -16.46 -8.86
N GLU A 90 3.20 -15.26 -8.30
CA GLU A 90 4.16 -14.20 -8.65
C GLU A 90 5.43 -14.35 -7.80
N LYS A 91 6.54 -14.77 -8.43
CA LYS A 91 7.87 -14.79 -7.79
C LYS A 91 8.46 -13.39 -7.76
N SER A 92 7.83 -12.46 -7.06
CA SER A 92 8.22 -11.05 -7.03
C SER A 92 8.30 -10.52 -5.60
N TYR A 93 9.42 -9.85 -5.28
CA TYR A 93 9.60 -9.14 -4.01
C TYR A 93 8.97 -7.74 -4.02
N ARG A 94 7.96 -7.51 -4.87
CA ARG A 94 7.28 -6.21 -4.94
C ARG A 94 6.42 -6.03 -3.68
N PRO A 95 6.38 -4.81 -3.10
CA PRO A 95 5.35 -4.47 -2.13
C PRO A 95 3.98 -4.80 -2.70
N THR A 96 3.09 -5.29 -1.85
CA THR A 96 1.75 -5.70 -2.24
C THR A 96 0.74 -4.90 -1.44
N ALA A 97 -0.19 -4.28 -2.15
CA ALA A 97 -1.36 -3.61 -1.57
C ALA A 97 -2.62 -4.39 -1.95
N VAL A 98 -3.59 -4.44 -1.05
CA VAL A 98 -4.90 -5.05 -1.28
C VAL A 98 -5.96 -4.04 -0.90
N MET A 99 -6.79 -3.65 -1.86
CA MET A 99 -7.91 -2.74 -1.61
C MET A 99 -9.21 -3.53 -1.60
N ILE A 100 -9.82 -3.65 -0.41
CA ILE A 100 -11.10 -4.30 -0.21
C ILE A 100 -12.19 -3.25 -0.33
N VAL A 101 -13.19 -3.50 -1.18
CA VAL A 101 -14.36 -2.65 -1.31
C VAL A 101 -15.57 -3.50 -0.98
N ALA A 102 -16.34 -3.09 0.03
CA ALA A 102 -17.50 -3.83 0.49
C ALA A 102 -18.65 -2.89 0.83
N ALA A 103 -19.86 -3.24 0.40
CA ALA A 103 -21.09 -2.55 0.81
C ALA A 103 -21.89 -3.32 1.86
N ASN A 104 -21.45 -4.54 2.18
CA ASN A 104 -21.96 -5.35 3.26
C ASN A 104 -20.83 -6.24 3.77
N TYR A 105 -20.80 -6.48 5.07
CA TYR A 105 -19.85 -7.34 5.75
C TYR A 105 -20.50 -7.93 6.99
N ASN A 106 -20.54 -9.26 7.07
CA ASN A 106 -21.10 -9.97 8.21
C ASN A 106 -20.08 -10.97 8.75
N LEU A 107 -19.72 -10.82 10.03
CA LEU A 107 -18.82 -11.74 10.73
C LEU A 107 -19.51 -13.06 11.11
N ASP A 108 -20.85 -13.06 11.19
CA ASP A 108 -21.62 -14.20 11.69
C ASP A 108 -21.82 -15.32 10.64
N ASP A 109 -21.37 -15.10 9.40
CA ASP A 109 -21.52 -16.06 8.30
C ASP A 109 -20.49 -17.24 8.37
N GLY A 110 -19.67 -17.29 9.42
CA GLY A 110 -18.72 -18.40 9.68
C GLY A 110 -17.38 -18.32 8.93
N ASP A 111 -17.20 -17.31 8.08
CA ASP A 111 -16.00 -17.06 7.29
C ASP A 111 -15.28 -15.78 7.74
N ASP A 112 -14.81 -15.77 8.98
CA ASP A 112 -14.09 -14.64 9.57
C ASP A 112 -12.78 -14.32 8.80
N PRO A 113 -12.69 -13.17 8.11
CA PRO A 113 -11.50 -12.80 7.34
C PRO A 113 -10.38 -12.20 8.20
N ARG A 114 -10.62 -11.90 9.49
CA ARG A 114 -9.65 -11.20 10.36
C ARG A 114 -8.36 -11.96 10.53
N GLN A 115 -8.42 -13.29 10.65
CA GLN A 115 -7.21 -14.12 10.75
C GLN A 115 -6.36 -14.04 9.47
N VAL A 116 -6.99 -14.10 8.30
CA VAL A 116 -6.28 -14.00 7.01
C VAL A 116 -5.70 -12.60 6.83
N ALA A 117 -6.47 -11.56 7.12
CA ALA A 117 -6.01 -10.18 7.07
C ALA A 117 -4.83 -9.92 8.03
N TRP A 118 -4.87 -10.49 9.24
CA TRP A 118 -3.77 -10.38 10.19
C TRP A 118 -2.48 -11.02 9.65
N ILE A 119 -2.55 -12.24 9.12
CA ILE A 119 -1.39 -12.91 8.50
C ILE A 119 -0.84 -12.08 7.33
N MET A 120 -1.71 -11.57 6.46
CA MET A 120 -1.32 -10.73 5.33
C MET A 120 -0.55 -9.49 5.79
N LYS A 121 -1.04 -8.81 6.84
CA LYS A 121 -0.35 -7.66 7.45
C LYS A 121 1.02 -8.04 8.01
N GLN A 122 1.16 -9.21 8.65
CA GLN A 122 2.46 -9.71 9.13
C GLN A 122 3.44 -10.02 7.97
N ASP A 123 2.91 -10.47 6.83
CA ASP A 123 3.69 -10.74 5.60
C ASP A 123 4.02 -9.48 4.78
N GLY A 124 3.82 -8.29 5.36
CA GLY A 124 4.11 -7.00 4.75
C GLY A 124 3.14 -6.60 3.64
N ILE A 125 1.93 -7.17 3.60
CA ILE A 125 0.86 -6.72 2.70
C ILE A 125 0.08 -5.60 3.37
N THR A 126 -0.04 -4.46 2.69
CA THR A 126 -0.89 -3.35 3.14
C THR A 126 -2.33 -3.60 2.70
N ILE A 127 -3.27 -3.53 3.64
CA ILE A 127 -4.71 -3.68 3.35
C ILE A 127 -5.37 -2.31 3.46
N LEU A 128 -5.95 -1.83 2.37
CA LEU A 128 -6.83 -0.68 2.32
C LEU A 128 -8.27 -1.19 2.30
N THR A 129 -9.17 -0.50 2.99
CA THR A 129 -10.59 -0.86 2.97
C THR A 129 -11.43 0.36 2.62
N ILE A 130 -12.44 0.16 1.78
CA ILE A 130 -13.44 1.16 1.43
C ILE A 130 -14.80 0.61 1.80
N ALA A 131 -15.37 1.13 2.89
CA ALA A 131 -16.76 0.88 3.25
C ALA A 131 -17.65 1.66 2.28
N PHE A 132 -18.47 0.94 1.51
CA PHE A 132 -19.27 1.52 0.45
C PHE A 132 -20.73 1.67 0.87
N GLU A 133 -21.14 2.90 1.12
CA GLU A 133 -22.52 3.27 1.36
C GLU A 133 -23.33 3.27 0.06
N SER A 134 -24.37 2.42 -0.01
CA SER A 134 -25.27 2.36 -1.16
C SER A 134 -26.67 2.94 -0.93
N SER A 135 -27.05 3.26 0.32
CA SER A 135 -28.45 3.57 0.65
C SER A 135 -28.67 4.47 1.88
N GLY A 136 -27.73 5.33 2.26
CA GLY A 136 -27.93 6.30 3.36
C GLY A 136 -27.55 5.81 4.76
N ALA A 137 -27.05 4.57 4.87
CA ALA A 137 -26.46 4.02 6.09
C ALA A 137 -25.50 2.89 5.70
N SER A 138 -24.19 3.15 5.68
CA SER A 138 -23.19 2.08 5.72
C SER A 138 -22.87 1.77 7.17
N ASN A 139 -23.38 0.66 7.69
CA ASN A 139 -22.93 0.12 8.98
C ASN A 139 -21.79 -0.89 8.81
N VAL A 140 -21.06 -0.80 7.69
CA VAL A 140 -19.99 -1.73 7.35
C VAL A 140 -18.69 -1.20 7.92
N ASP A 141 -18.27 -1.78 9.03
CA ASP A 141 -16.96 -1.54 9.60
C ASP A 141 -15.95 -2.55 9.06
N LEU A 142 -14.97 -2.06 8.31
CA LEU A 142 -13.86 -2.85 7.77
C LEU A 142 -12.52 -2.55 8.47
N GLY A 143 -12.52 -1.69 9.51
CA GLY A 143 -11.30 -1.20 10.15
C GLY A 143 -10.44 -2.32 10.74
N ASP A 144 -11.05 -3.39 11.24
CA ASP A 144 -10.33 -4.57 11.75
C ASP A 144 -9.50 -5.29 10.65
N LEU A 145 -9.95 -5.18 9.39
CA LEU A 145 -9.27 -5.79 8.24
C LEU A 145 -8.16 -4.89 7.70
N SER A 146 -8.35 -3.57 7.75
CA SER A 146 -7.38 -2.62 7.19
C SER A 146 -6.05 -2.63 7.93
N SER A 147 -5.01 -2.18 7.25
CA SER A 147 -3.80 -1.69 7.91
C SER A 147 -4.12 -0.39 8.65
N PRO A 148 -3.38 -0.03 9.72
CA PRO A 148 -3.58 1.21 10.44
C PRO A 148 -3.54 2.43 9.50
N GLY A 149 -4.55 3.31 9.56
CA GLY A 149 -4.65 4.51 8.73
C GLY A 149 -5.11 4.30 7.28
N TYR A 150 -5.54 3.09 6.91
CA TYR A 150 -6.00 2.76 5.55
C TYR A 150 -7.47 2.29 5.47
N ALA A 151 -8.30 2.71 6.45
CA ALA A 151 -9.74 2.54 6.40
C ALA A 151 -10.40 3.82 5.88
N TYR A 152 -11.20 3.68 4.83
CA TYR A 152 -11.87 4.77 4.15
C TYR A 152 -13.35 4.47 3.93
N GLU A 153 -14.12 5.51 3.62
CA GLU A 153 -15.51 5.40 3.22
C GLU A 153 -15.69 5.98 1.81
N ASN A 154 -16.64 5.45 1.03
CA ASN A 154 -16.93 6.02 -0.29
C ASN A 154 -17.52 7.46 -0.24
N THR A 155 -17.97 7.87 0.95
CA THR A 155 -18.52 9.18 1.29
C THR A 155 -17.45 10.18 1.73
N ASP A 156 -16.19 9.75 1.90
CA ASP A 156 -15.06 10.63 2.17
C ASP A 156 -14.97 11.70 1.05
N PRO A 157 -15.01 13.00 1.37
CA PRO A 157 -15.00 14.07 0.36
C PRO A 157 -13.75 14.02 -0.53
N ASP A 158 -12.62 13.57 0.04
CA ASP A 158 -11.31 13.54 -0.61
C ASP A 158 -10.80 12.10 -0.81
N LEU A 159 -11.71 11.11 -0.90
CA LEU A 159 -11.34 9.69 -1.04
C LEU A 159 -10.28 9.44 -2.11
N PHE A 160 -10.46 10.06 -3.28
CA PHE A 160 -9.54 9.91 -4.40
C PHE A 160 -8.11 10.34 -4.01
N GLU A 161 -7.97 11.50 -3.39
CA GLU A 161 -6.69 12.07 -2.98
C GLU A 161 -6.06 11.22 -1.88
N LYS A 162 -6.86 10.77 -0.91
CA LYS A 162 -6.44 9.81 0.12
C LYS A 162 -5.90 8.51 -0.48
N LEU A 163 -6.61 7.93 -1.45
CA LEU A 163 -6.18 6.70 -2.12
C LEU A 163 -4.90 6.90 -2.94
N LEU A 164 -4.78 8.03 -3.66
CA LEU A 164 -3.58 8.34 -4.42
C LEU A 164 -2.37 8.49 -3.49
N ILE A 165 -2.52 9.22 -2.39
CA ILE A 165 -1.48 9.36 -1.35
C ILE A 165 -1.13 7.99 -0.76
N ALA A 166 -2.12 7.17 -0.43
CA ALA A 166 -1.92 5.83 0.11
C ALA A 166 -1.13 4.93 -0.84
N PHE A 167 -1.50 4.86 -2.11
CA PHE A 167 -0.77 4.06 -3.10
C PHE A 167 0.63 4.61 -3.38
N THR A 168 0.82 5.93 -3.31
CA THR A 168 2.16 6.52 -3.37
C THR A 168 3.01 6.08 -2.17
N GLN A 169 2.48 6.19 -0.95
CA GLN A 169 3.17 5.75 0.27
C GLN A 169 3.54 4.27 0.23
N ILE A 170 2.62 3.39 -0.20
CA ILE A 170 2.89 1.95 -0.29
C ILE A 170 3.96 1.62 -1.35
N ASN A 171 4.04 2.42 -2.42
CA ASN A 171 5.07 2.28 -3.44
C ASN A 171 6.38 3.02 -3.09
N CYS A 172 6.39 3.85 -2.04
CA CYS A 172 7.58 4.44 -1.47
C CYS A 172 8.16 3.46 -0.44
N PHE A 173 9.13 2.65 -0.86
CA PHE A 173 9.81 1.70 0.01
C PHE A 173 11.31 1.81 -0.15
N CYS A 174 12.02 1.59 0.95
CA CYS A 174 13.46 1.63 0.98
C CYS A 174 14.10 0.24 0.85
N PRO A 175 15.32 0.13 0.29
CA PRO A 175 16.05 -1.14 0.24
C PRO A 175 16.25 -1.76 1.64
N PRO A 176 16.41 -3.08 1.75
CA PRO A 176 16.71 -3.71 3.03
C PRO A 176 17.94 -3.08 3.71
N LYS A 177 17.89 -2.93 5.04
CA LYS A 177 18.93 -2.30 5.89
C LYS A 177 19.06 -0.77 5.76
N SER A 178 18.07 -0.11 5.19
CA SER A 178 17.94 1.34 5.28
C SER A 178 16.73 1.72 6.15
N TYR A 179 16.80 2.90 6.76
CA TYR A 179 15.75 3.55 7.53
C TYR A 179 15.02 4.52 6.61
N GLN A 180 13.72 4.33 6.44
CA GLN A 180 12.90 5.20 5.62
C GLN A 180 12.47 6.43 6.40
N PHE A 181 12.68 7.62 5.84
CA PHE A 181 12.19 8.84 6.47
C PHE A 181 10.66 8.82 6.53
N GLU A 182 10.13 9.05 7.72
CA GLU A 182 8.70 9.08 7.97
C GLU A 182 8.33 10.23 8.92
N ILE A 183 7.15 10.81 8.70
CA ILE A 183 6.60 11.87 9.54
C ILE A 183 5.19 11.46 9.95
N TYR A 184 4.88 11.53 11.25
CA TYR A 184 3.51 11.29 11.70
C TYR A 184 2.58 12.37 11.17
N ASN A 185 1.52 11.94 10.49
CA ASN A 185 0.49 12.77 9.92
C ASN A 185 -0.76 12.70 10.80
N ASP A 186 -1.10 13.82 11.43
CA ASP A 186 -2.25 13.93 12.31
C ASP A 186 -3.62 13.82 11.61
N GLU A 187 -3.69 14.19 10.34
CA GLU A 187 -4.91 14.12 9.53
C GLU A 187 -5.24 12.66 9.20
N PHE A 188 -4.24 11.89 8.81
CA PHE A 188 -4.40 10.48 8.44
C PHE A 188 -4.16 9.49 9.58
N LYS A 189 -3.78 9.99 10.77
CA LYS A 189 -3.43 9.19 11.96
C LYS A 189 -2.47 8.05 11.65
N ASN A 190 -1.49 8.33 10.78
CA ASN A 190 -0.51 7.38 10.30
C ASN A 190 0.83 8.06 10.02
N PHE A 191 1.88 7.28 9.73
CA PHE A 191 3.15 7.83 9.26
C PHE A 191 3.10 8.02 7.74
N THR A 192 3.39 9.25 7.30
CA THR A 192 3.69 9.53 5.90
C THR A 192 5.14 9.13 5.63
N VAL A 193 5.33 8.13 4.78
CA VAL A 193 6.64 7.65 4.33
C VAL A 193 7.12 8.44 3.12
N PHE A 194 8.41 8.76 3.11
CA PHE A 194 9.09 9.48 2.03
C PHE A 194 10.07 8.56 1.31
N ALA A 195 10.46 8.94 0.09
CA ALA A 195 11.46 8.21 -0.70
C ALA A 195 12.90 8.45 -0.20
N ASP A 196 13.09 9.15 0.92
CA ASP A 196 14.39 9.40 1.53
C ASP A 196 14.80 8.16 2.35
N CYS A 197 15.71 7.36 1.79
CA CYS A 197 16.18 6.12 2.40
C CYS A 197 17.55 6.29 3.02
N LEU A 198 17.64 6.30 4.34
CA LEU A 198 18.88 6.49 5.08
C LEU A 198 19.58 5.17 5.35
N TYR A 199 20.89 5.08 5.16
CA TYR A 199 21.66 3.94 5.61
C TYR A 199 22.89 4.40 6.38
N GLY A 200 23.22 3.64 7.43
CA GLY A 200 24.46 3.81 8.17
C GLY A 200 25.52 2.87 7.62
N SER A 201 26.73 3.36 7.37
CA SER A 201 27.88 2.48 7.16
C SER A 201 28.49 2.11 8.52
N ASN A 202 28.62 0.81 8.79
CA ASN A 202 29.34 0.32 9.96
C ASN A 202 30.84 0.48 9.69
N GLY A 203 31.43 1.60 10.13
CA GLY A 203 32.82 1.94 9.87
C GLY A 203 33.50 2.63 11.03
N ALA A 204 34.81 2.89 10.87
CA ALA A 204 35.53 3.78 11.75
C ALA A 204 34.93 5.19 11.69
N VAL A 205 35.11 5.97 12.76
CA VAL A 205 34.82 7.39 12.74
C VAL A 205 35.62 8.04 11.61
N LEU A 206 34.92 8.62 10.64
CA LEU A 206 35.50 9.40 9.56
C LEU A 206 35.28 10.88 9.84
N ASP A 207 36.18 11.72 9.34
CA ASP A 207 35.86 13.14 9.23
C ASP A 207 34.78 13.37 8.16
N ALA A 208 34.24 14.59 8.11
CA ALA A 208 33.12 14.90 7.23
C ALA A 208 33.44 14.69 5.73
N ILE A 209 34.69 14.92 5.29
CA ILE A 209 35.07 14.78 3.89
C ILE A 209 35.16 13.29 3.53
N ASP A 210 35.83 12.50 4.37
CA ASP A 210 35.97 11.07 4.17
C ASP A 210 34.61 10.35 4.26
N ALA A 211 33.72 10.82 5.14
CA ALA A 211 32.35 10.32 5.27
C ALA A 211 31.52 10.56 3.99
N VAL A 212 31.60 11.76 3.42
CA VAL A 212 30.92 12.09 2.14
C VAL A 212 31.46 11.21 1.02
N GLN A 213 32.79 11.05 0.93
CA GLN A 213 33.41 10.22 -0.10
C GLN A 213 33.03 8.75 0.04
N ALA A 214 33.01 8.20 1.26
CA ALA A 214 32.58 6.84 1.53
C ALA A 214 31.11 6.61 1.12
N CYS A 215 30.22 7.55 1.46
CA CYS A 215 28.81 7.48 1.05
C CYS A 215 28.65 7.49 -0.48
N GLN A 216 29.39 8.35 -1.18
CA GLN A 216 29.38 8.41 -2.65
C GLN A 216 29.92 7.12 -3.29
N ASN A 217 30.96 6.52 -2.70
CA ASN A 217 31.50 5.25 -3.19
C ASN A 217 30.48 4.09 -3.04
N ASP A 218 29.61 4.16 -2.04
CA ASP A 218 28.50 3.22 -1.83
C ASP A 218 27.26 3.55 -2.70
N GLY A 219 27.34 4.57 -3.57
CA GLY A 219 26.25 4.99 -4.44
C GLY A 219 25.14 5.79 -3.75
N GLY A 220 25.41 6.30 -2.54
CA GLY A 220 24.53 7.23 -1.83
C GLY A 220 24.99 8.68 -1.93
N ILE A 221 24.19 9.57 -1.35
CA ILE A 221 24.46 11.00 -1.21
C ILE A 221 24.43 11.34 0.29
N SER A 222 25.34 12.21 0.76
CA SER A 222 25.32 12.67 2.15
C SER A 222 23.98 13.30 2.49
N VAL A 223 23.43 12.96 3.66
CA VAL A 223 22.15 13.50 4.11
C VAL A 223 22.23 15.01 4.30
N SER A 224 21.23 15.74 3.79
CA SER A 224 21.00 17.15 4.12
C SER A 224 19.87 17.29 5.12
N VAL A 225 20.10 18.07 6.18
CA VAL A 225 19.07 18.44 7.16
C VAL A 225 18.43 19.74 6.72
N THR A 226 17.20 19.65 6.21
CA THR A 226 16.44 20.80 5.69
C THR A 226 15.26 21.20 6.57
N SER A 227 14.94 20.41 7.60
CA SER A 227 13.89 20.69 8.57
C SER A 227 14.21 20.10 9.95
N GLU A 228 13.53 20.58 10.99
CA GLU A 228 13.61 20.06 12.35
C GLU A 228 13.13 18.61 12.43
N GLN A 229 12.03 18.26 11.74
CA GLN A 229 11.56 16.86 11.74
C GLN A 229 12.58 15.89 11.14
N LYS A 230 13.32 16.33 10.11
CA LYS A 230 14.38 15.51 9.50
C LYS A 230 15.58 15.37 10.44
N LEU A 231 15.88 16.40 11.24
CA LEU A 231 16.91 16.32 12.27
C LEU A 231 16.52 15.33 13.37
N ASP A 232 15.29 15.43 13.89
CA ASP A 232 14.79 14.54 14.95
C ASP A 232 14.80 13.08 14.49
N PHE A 233 14.30 12.82 13.28
CA PHE A 233 14.36 11.49 12.68
C PHE A 233 15.80 10.95 12.56
N LEU A 234 16.75 11.79 12.13
CA LEU A 234 18.16 11.40 12.05
C LEU A 234 18.73 11.05 13.41
N VAL A 235 18.40 11.82 14.44
CA VAL A 235 18.82 11.54 15.83
C VAL A 235 18.26 10.20 16.28
N ASP A 236 16.98 9.94 16.04
CA ASP A 236 16.34 8.66 16.38
C ASP A 236 16.97 7.48 15.65
N VAL A 237 17.28 7.62 14.35
CA VAL A 237 18.00 6.60 13.57
C VAL A 237 19.39 6.33 14.14
N ILE A 238 20.15 7.35 14.54
CA ILE A 238 21.47 7.20 15.17
C ILE A 238 21.34 6.48 16.52
N LEU A 239 20.35 6.86 17.34
CA LEU A 239 20.10 6.25 18.63
C LEU A 239 19.64 4.79 18.50
N ALA A 240 18.86 4.46 17.47
CA ALA A 240 18.44 3.09 17.18
C ALA A 240 19.60 2.23 16.65
N ALA A 241 20.52 2.82 15.86
CA ALA A 241 21.69 2.13 15.32
C ALA A 241 22.83 1.93 16.35
N THR A 242 22.83 2.67 17.45
CA THR A 242 23.85 2.57 18.51
C THR A 242 23.60 1.38 19.42
N MET A 243 24.27 0.26 19.17
CA MET A 243 24.75 -0.59 20.29
C MET A 243 25.69 0.26 21.18
N PRO A 244 25.75 0.05 22.50
CA PRO A 244 26.21 1.03 23.51
C PRO A 244 27.67 1.53 23.42
N ASN A 245 28.44 1.19 22.39
CA ASN A 245 29.89 1.44 22.32
C ASN A 245 30.40 2.13 21.04
N ILE A 246 29.55 2.67 20.16
CA ILE A 246 30.02 3.39 18.96
C ILE A 246 29.62 4.87 19.06
N LYS A 247 30.60 5.77 19.05
CA LYS A 247 30.40 7.20 19.35
C LYS A 247 30.23 8.11 18.11
N GLN A 248 30.23 7.59 16.89
CA GLN A 248 30.03 8.38 15.66
C GLN A 248 29.68 7.46 14.48
N PHE A 249 28.70 7.87 13.66
CA PHE A 249 28.19 7.14 12.50
C PHE A 249 28.12 8.06 11.28
N THR A 250 28.35 7.49 10.10
CA THR A 250 28.15 8.15 8.80
C THR A 250 26.80 7.72 8.23
N ILE A 251 25.97 8.69 7.85
CA ILE A 251 24.65 8.43 7.26
C ILE A 251 24.64 8.92 5.82
N GLY A 252 24.27 8.03 4.91
CA GLY A 252 23.97 8.32 3.51
C GLY A 252 22.47 8.23 3.23
N ALA A 253 22.02 8.85 2.15
CA ALA A 253 20.68 8.71 1.57
C ALA A 253 20.76 8.19 0.12
N HIS A 254 19.76 7.42 -0.31
CA HIS A 254 19.55 7.03 -1.72
C HIS A 254 18.37 7.77 -2.34
#